data_AF-A0A2V2EWR5-F1
#
_entry.id   AF-A0A2V2EWR5-F1
#
_cell.length_a   1.000
_cell.length_b   1.000
_cell.length_c   1.000
_cell.angle_alpha   90.00
_cell.angle_beta   90.00
_cell.angle_gamma   90.00
#
_symmetry.space_group_name_H-M   'P 1'
#
loop_
_entity.id
_entity.type
_entity.pdbx_description
1 polymer ?
#
loop_
_entity_poly.entity_id
_entity_poly.type
_entity_poly.pdbx_seq_one_letter_code
_entity_poly.pdbx_strand_id
1 'polypeptide(L)'
;QEFYTLKQDADNIKNMDSTFHRLMYHMSGSTPLYDTLEPLHKRIIKYRKASISSQTRAHESMEEHKAIYEAIAAHDGELAEKLVNEHVRKAQASIARREIK
;
A
#
# COMPACT_ATOMS: atom_id res chain seq x y z
N GLN A 1 6.44 9.50 -0.33
CA GLN A 1 5.28 9.33 0.57
C GLN A 1 5.46 10.12 1.84
N GLU A 2 6.60 9.95 2.53
CA GLU A 2 7.00 10.64 3.76
C GLU A 2 6.61 12.12 3.85
N PHE A 3 6.97 12.95 2.85
CA PHE A 3 6.61 14.38 2.82
C PHE A 3 5.10 14.64 2.95
N TYR A 4 4.27 13.91 2.21
CA TYR A 4 2.82 14.10 2.23
C TYR A 4 2.18 13.49 3.48
N THR A 5 2.74 12.40 4.00
CA THR A 5 2.33 11.82 5.29
C THR A 5 2.55 12.81 6.43
N LEU A 6 3.72 13.46 6.50
CA LEU A 6 4.03 14.48 7.50
C LEU A 6 3.13 15.72 7.38
N LYS A 7 2.77 16.11 6.16
CA LYS A 7 1.84 17.22 5.90
C LYS A 7 0.36 16.87 6.04
N GLN A 8 0.04 15.61 6.35
CA GLN A 8 -1.33 15.10 6.47
C GLN A 8 -2.19 15.36 5.21
N ASP A 9 -1.54 15.39 4.04
CA ASP A 9 -2.20 15.64 2.77
C ASP A 9 -2.81 14.33 2.25
N ALA A 10 -4.07 14.10 2.62
CA ALA A 10 -4.76 12.84 2.36
C ALA A 10 -4.84 12.47 0.87
N ASP A 11 -5.05 13.46 -0.01
CA ASP A 11 -5.15 13.22 -1.45
C ASP A 11 -3.79 12.83 -2.04
N ASN A 12 -2.71 13.53 -1.65
CA ASN A 12 -1.38 13.18 -2.14
C ASN A 12 -0.82 11.90 -1.52
N ILE A 13 -1.13 11.59 -0.26
CA ILE A 13 -0.82 10.28 0.35
C ILE A 13 -1.42 9.15 -0.48
N LYS A 14 -2.72 9.26 -0.82
CA LYS A 14 -3.42 8.28 -1.62
C LYS A 14 -2.82 8.15 -3.03
N ASN A 15 -2.56 9.27 -3.70
CA ASN A 15 -1.98 9.24 -5.05
C ASN A 15 -0.60 8.56 -5.06
N MET A 16 0.18 8.79 -4.01
CA MET A 16 1.50 8.18 -3.87
C MET A 16 1.44 6.70 -3.45
N ASP A 17 0.45 6.29 -2.66
CA ASP A 17 0.14 4.89 -2.38
C ASP A 17 -0.21 4.12 -3.67
N SER A 18 -1.11 4.67 -4.49
CA SER A 18 -1.46 4.08 -5.78
C SER A 18 -0.28 4.01 -6.74
N THR A 19 0.56 5.05 -6.76
CA THR A 19 1.76 5.07 -7.61
C THR A 19 2.77 4.00 -7.18
N PHE A 20 2.98 3.82 -5.88
CA PHE A 20 3.85 2.78 -5.34
C PHE A 20 3.40 1.39 -5.78
N HIS A 21 2.12 1.05 -5.56
CA HIS A 21 1.58 -0.26 -5.94
C HIS A 21 1.65 -0.52 -7.45
N ARG A 22 1.28 0.48 -8.26
CA ARG A 22 1.34 0.37 -9.72
C ARG A 22 2.76 0.10 -10.23
N LEU A 23 3.76 0.77 -9.65
CA LEU A 23 5.17 0.53 -9.99
C LEU A 23 5.57 -0.90 -9.60
N MET A 24 5.22 -1.36 -8.40
CA MET A 24 5.50 -2.74 -7.97
C MET A 24 4.92 -3.79 -8.93
N TYR A 25 3.66 -3.61 -9.34
CA TYR A 25 3.03 -4.53 -10.29
C TYR A 25 3.72 -4.50 -11.65
N HIS A 26 4.08 -3.33 -12.16
CA HIS A 26 4.80 -3.22 -13.43
C HIS A 26 6.20 -3.84 -13.34
N MET A 27 6.94 -3.59 -12.26
CA MET A 27 8.31 -4.10 -12.08
C MET A 27 8.37 -5.62 -11.93
N SER A 28 7.24 -6.29 -11.60
CA SER A 28 7.16 -7.75 -11.60
C SER A 28 7.40 -8.38 -12.98
N GLY A 29 7.29 -7.61 -14.06
CA GLY A 29 7.42 -8.10 -15.45
C GLY A 29 6.28 -9.03 -15.90
N SER A 30 5.24 -9.19 -15.07
CA SER A 30 4.12 -10.11 -15.34
C SER A 30 2.85 -9.36 -15.68
N THR A 31 2.50 -9.34 -16.96
CA THR A 31 1.25 -8.75 -17.46
C THR A 31 0.01 -9.31 -16.74
N PRO A 32 -0.13 -10.64 -16.52
CA PRO A 32 -1.27 -11.18 -15.78
C PRO A 32 -1.37 -10.64 -14.33
N LEU A 33 -0.25 -10.46 -13.64
CA LEU A 33 -0.25 -9.88 -12.29
C LEU A 33 -0.67 -8.42 -12.32
N TYR A 34 -0.16 -7.64 -13.26
CA TYR A 34 -0.56 -6.24 -13.42
C TYR A 34 -2.05 -6.09 -13.70
N ASP A 35 -2.57 -6.83 -14.69
CA ASP A 35 -3.97 -6.77 -15.11
C ASP A 35 -4.94 -7.25 -14.02
N THR A 36 -4.46 -8.10 -13.09
CA THR A 36 -5.24 -8.57 -11.94
C THR A 36 -5.18 -7.59 -10.77
N LEU A 37 -3.99 -7.16 -10.38
CA LEU A 37 -3.76 -6.43 -9.13
C LEU A 37 -4.12 -4.95 -9.23
N GLU A 38 -3.87 -4.30 -10.37
CA GLU A 38 -4.17 -2.87 -10.54
C GLU A 38 -5.69 -2.56 -10.42
N PRO A 39 -6.61 -3.30 -11.08
CA PRO A 39 -8.04 -3.09 -10.89
C PRO A 39 -8.53 -3.42 -9.48
N LEU A 40 -7.97 -4.46 -8.85
CA LEU A 40 -8.30 -4.84 -7.47
C LEU A 40 -7.89 -3.73 -6.48
N HIS A 41 -6.68 -3.20 -6.63
CA HIS A 41 -6.18 -2.11 -5.80
C HIS A 41 -7.07 -0.86 -5.91
N LYS A 42 -7.49 -0.49 -7.13
CA LYS A 42 -8.45 0.61 -7.36
C LYS A 42 -9.78 0.40 -6.62
N ARG A 43 -10.31 -0.83 -6.62
CA ARG A 43 -11.55 -1.17 -5.87
C ARG A 43 -11.33 -1.02 -4.37
N ILE A 44 -10.25 -1.59 -3.83
CA ILE A 44 -9.91 -1.50 -2.39
C ILE A 44 -9.79 -0.04 -1.94
N ILE A 45 -9.10 0.80 -2.71
CA ILE A 45 -8.96 2.23 -2.42
C ILE A 45 -10.32 2.94 -2.40
N LYS A 46 -11.23 2.60 -3.33
CA LYS A 46 -12.58 3.18 -3.36
C LYS A 46 -13.36 2.85 -2.07
N TYR A 47 -13.29 1.59 -1.61
CA TYR A 47 -13.91 1.17 -0.36
C TYR A 47 -13.27 1.87 0.85
N ARG A 48 -11.94 1.98 0.91
CA ARG A 48 -11.25 2.73 1.98
C ARG A 48 -11.64 4.21 2.01
N LYS A 49 -11.79 4.86 0.86
CA LYS A 49 -12.22 6.28 0.78
C LYS A 49 -13.62 6.48 1.35
N ALA A 50 -14.54 5.56 1.07
CA ALA A 50 -15.89 5.60 1.65
C ALA A 50 -15.91 5.33 3.16
N SER A 51 -14.87 4.66 3.69
CA SER A 51 -14.79 4.13 5.06
C SER A 51 -13.84 4.89 6.02
N ILE A 52 -13.42 6.13 5.71
CA ILE A 52 -12.63 7.07 6.57
C ILE A 52 -11.09 6.92 6.53
N SER A 53 -10.42 8.05 6.25
CA SER A 53 -8.96 8.25 6.31
C SER A 53 -8.46 8.38 7.75
N SER A 54 -7.72 7.38 8.24
CA SER A 54 -7.04 7.47 9.54
C SER A 54 -5.57 7.82 9.34
N GLN A 55 -5.15 8.93 9.92
CA GLN A 55 -3.77 9.41 9.89
C GLN A 55 -2.78 8.35 10.39
N THR A 56 -3.14 7.61 11.44
CA THR A 56 -2.33 6.50 11.97
C THR A 56 -2.03 5.44 10.91
N ARG A 57 -3.06 4.97 10.18
CA ARG A 57 -2.85 3.96 9.14
C ARG A 57 -2.02 4.48 7.97
N ALA A 58 -2.18 5.76 7.62
CA ALA A 58 -1.38 6.39 6.57
C ALA A 58 0.12 6.41 6.94
N HIS A 59 0.45 6.71 8.20
CA HIS A 59 1.82 6.65 8.69
C HIS A 59 2.37 5.23 8.70
N GLU A 60 1.64 4.27 9.27
CA GLU A 60 2.05 2.85 9.27
C GLU A 60 2.29 2.31 7.85
N SER A 61 1.43 2.68 6.90
CA SER A 61 1.56 2.22 5.51
C SER A 61 2.78 2.81 4.83
N MET A 62 3.15 4.04 5.18
CA MET A 62 4.33 4.70 4.65
C MET A 62 5.61 4.00 5.13
N GLU A 63 5.70 3.69 6.42
CA GLU A 63 6.82 2.93 6.98
C GLU A 63 6.92 1.52 6.37
N GLU A 64 5.78 0.84 6.19
CA GLU A 64 5.73 -0.46 5.51
C GLU A 64 6.25 -0.37 4.07
N HIS A 65 5.84 0.63 3.28
CA HIS A 65 6.34 0.81 1.92
C HIS A 65 7.84 1.14 1.88
N LYS A 66 8.33 1.92 2.84
CA LYS A 66 9.76 2.23 2.96
C LYS A 66 10.57 0.97 3.21
N ALA A 67 10.14 0.12 4.14
CA ALA A 67 10.81 -1.15 4.42
C ALA A 67 10.81 -2.10 3.19
N ILE A 68 9.69 -2.18 2.47
CA ILE A 68 9.59 -2.96 1.22
C ILE A 68 10.58 -2.42 0.17
N TYR A 69 10.62 -1.10 -0.02
CA TYR A 69 11.54 -0.46 -0.95
C TYR A 69 13.00 -0.75 -0.58
N GLU A 70 13.36 -0.64 0.69
CA GLU A 70 14.72 -0.91 1.17
C GLU A 70 15.13 -2.38 0.93
N ALA A 71 14.23 -3.34 1.16
CA ALA A 71 14.48 -4.75 0.85
C ALA A 71 14.70 -4.98 -0.65
N ILE A 72 13.89 -4.36 -1.51
CA ILE A 72 14.04 -4.44 -2.98
C ILE A 72 15.36 -3.80 -3.43
N ALA A 73 15.71 -2.63 -2.89
CA ALA A 73 16.95 -1.93 -3.20
C ALA A 73 18.19 -2.71 -2.76
N ALA A 74 18.07 -3.49 -1.68
CA ALA A 74 19.09 -4.42 -1.21
C ALA A 74 19.13 -5.74 -2.02
N HIS A 75 18.25 -5.91 -3.01
CA HIS A 75 18.06 -7.15 -3.78
C HIS A 75 17.69 -8.38 -2.91
N ASP A 76 17.08 -8.15 -1.74
CA ASP A 76 16.59 -9.21 -0.85
C ASP A 76 15.12 -9.54 -1.17
N GLY A 77 14.94 -10.46 -2.11
CA GLY A 77 13.62 -10.89 -2.58
C GLY A 77 12.78 -11.58 -1.51
N GLU A 78 13.40 -12.39 -0.64
CA GLU A 78 12.68 -13.11 0.42
C GLU A 78 12.14 -12.15 1.48
N LEU A 79 12.95 -11.16 1.89
CA LEU A 79 12.51 -10.13 2.81
C LEU A 79 11.43 -9.25 2.18
N ALA A 80 11.59 -8.85 0.91
CA ALA A 80 10.58 -8.06 0.20
C ALA A 80 9.22 -8.79 0.16
N GLU A 81 9.22 -10.09 -0.17
CA GLU A 81 8.00 -10.91 -0.16
C GLU A 81 7.36 -10.96 1.23
N LYS A 82 8.16 -11.21 2.27
CA LYS A 82 7.66 -11.26 3.66
C LYS A 82 7.01 -9.94 4.06
N LEU A 83 7.65 -8.81 3.77
CA LEU A 83 7.17 -7.48 4.12
C LEU A 83 5.90 -7.10 3.34
N VAL A 84 5.80 -7.43 2.06
CA VAL A 84 4.59 -7.23 1.25
C VAL A 84 3.41 -8.04 1.81
N ASN A 85 3.63 -9.31 2.15
CA ASN A 85 2.59 -10.14 2.75
C ASN A 85 2.11 -9.58 4.11
N GLU A 86 3.04 -9.10 4.94
CA GLU A 86 2.70 -8.46 6.21
C GLU A 86 1.91 -7.15 6.00
N HIS A 87 2.32 -6.32 5.05
CA HIS A 87 1.61 -5.09 4.67
C HIS A 87 0.14 -5.39 4.30
N VAL A 88 -0.09 -6.40 3.43
CA VAL A 88 -1.45 -6.79 3.02
C VAL A 88 -2.29 -7.28 4.21
N ARG A 89 -1.71 -8.08 5.11
CA ARG A 89 -2.41 -8.54 6.32
C ARG A 89 -2.78 -7.39 7.26
N LYS A 90 -1.86 -6.45 7.51
CA LYS A 90 -2.13 -5.25 8.33
C LYS A 90 -3.21 -4.37 7.70
N ALA A 91 -3.14 -4.19 6.38
CA ALA A 91 -4.15 -3.53 5.58
C ALA A 91 -5.54 -4.17 5.75
N GLN A 92 -5.64 -5.50 5.63
CA GLN A 92 -6.89 -6.24 5.81
C GLN A 92 -7.45 -6.08 7.23
N ALA A 93 -6.61 -6.26 8.25
CA ALA A 93 -7.02 -6.12 9.65
C ALA A 93 -7.46 -4.69 10.00
N SER A 94 -6.91 -3.67 9.33
CA SER A 94 -7.32 -2.27 9.49
C SER A 94 -8.73 -2.03 8.94
N ILE A 95 -9.08 -2.67 7.82
CA ILE A 95 -10.42 -2.60 7.22
C ILE A 95 -11.43 -3.36 8.09
N ALA A 96 -11.13 -4.62 8.45
CA ALA A 96 -12.05 -5.48 9.22
C ALA A 96 -12.41 -4.90 10.60
N ARG A 97 -11.45 -4.30 11.31
CA ARG A 97 -11.70 -3.63 12.61
C ARG A 97 -12.66 -2.45 12.52
N ARG A 98 -12.94 -1.94 11.32
CA ARG A 98 -13.78 -0.76 11.10
C ARG A 98 -15.17 -1.08 10.57
N GLU A 99 -15.40 -2.28 10.03
CA GLU A 99 -16.73 -2.75 9.65
C GLU A 99 -17.57 -3.26 10.84
N ILE A 100 -16.95 -3.43 12.02
CA ILE A 100 -17.60 -3.92 13.25
C ILE A 100 -18.09 -2.76 14.15
N LYS A 101 -18.00 -1.51 13.69
CA LYS A 101 -18.46 -0.32 14.42
C LYS A 101 -19.58 0.38 13.68
#